data_AF-A0A519MUQ0-F1
#
_entry.id   AF-A0A519MUQ0-F1
#
_cell.length_a   1.000
_cell.length_b   1.000
_cell.length_c   1.000
_cell.angle_alpha   90.00
_cell.angle_beta   90.00
_cell.angle_gamma   90.00
#
_symmetry.space_group_name_H-M   'P 1'
#
loop_
_entity.id
_entity.type
_entity.pdbx_description
1 polymer ?
#
loop_
_entity_poly.entity_id
_entity_poly.type
_entity_poly.pdbx_seq_one_letter_code
_entity_poly.pdbx_strand_id
1 'polypeptide(L)'
;MRKLILIPLLSLLLASCVSTKSTIKNIDDNAPVPKMKDNAFIITEFSKDPKYGYDPDYPVNVFYHNSKNETVNAERYLRALSGPNGEKIFFKKVDTCCPFPSKRSDMGAGFVDIYEVTWVGQKKRTLLYINIYEKGAILVPVGLGLKK
;
A
#
# COMPACT_ATOMS: atom_id res chain seq x y z
N MET A 1 -4.72 -67.68 13.45
CA MET A 1 -3.88 -66.72 12.69
C MET A 1 -4.75 -65.52 12.37
N ARG A 2 -4.70 -64.42 13.15
CA ARG A 2 -3.99 -63.16 12.80
C ARG A 2 -4.03 -62.91 11.27
N LYS A 3 -4.63 -61.84 10.76
CA LYS A 3 -4.25 -60.44 11.03
C LYS A 3 -5.44 -59.48 10.90
N LEU A 4 -5.51 -58.53 11.84
CA LEU A 4 -6.20 -57.25 11.68
C LEU A 4 -5.75 -56.59 10.38
N ILE A 5 -6.67 -56.05 9.59
CA ILE A 5 -6.38 -54.95 8.68
C ILE A 5 -7.33 -53.82 9.06
N LEU A 6 -6.82 -52.95 9.93
CA LEU A 6 -7.34 -51.60 10.15
C LEU A 6 -7.41 -50.91 8.78
N ILE A 7 -8.62 -50.56 8.34
CA ILE A 7 -8.80 -49.60 7.25
C ILE A 7 -8.52 -48.22 7.88
N PRO A 8 -7.49 -47.47 7.43
CA PRO A 8 -7.18 -46.19 8.05
C PRO A 8 -8.24 -45.17 7.64
N LEU A 9 -8.98 -44.71 8.65
CA LEU A 9 -9.78 -43.49 8.64
C LEU A 9 -8.80 -42.30 8.54
N LEU A 10 -8.40 -41.92 7.33
CA LEU A 10 -7.59 -40.72 7.11
C LEU A 10 -7.91 -40.09 5.76
N SER A 11 -9.17 -39.70 5.59
CA SER A 11 -9.64 -38.94 4.43
C SER A 11 -10.02 -37.53 4.89
N LEU A 12 -9.40 -36.54 4.24
CA LEU A 12 -9.73 -35.12 4.24
C LEU A 12 -9.41 -34.36 5.54
N LEU A 13 -8.36 -33.53 5.47
CA LEU A 13 -8.39 -32.10 5.85
C LEU A 13 -7.01 -31.48 5.54
N LEU A 14 -6.56 -31.54 4.27
CA LEU A 14 -5.57 -30.60 3.76
C LEU A 14 -6.32 -29.40 3.18
N ALA A 15 -7.02 -28.65 4.03
CA ALA A 15 -7.36 -27.27 3.71
C ALA A 15 -6.08 -26.46 3.84
N SER A 16 -5.18 -26.59 2.88
CA SER A 16 -4.05 -25.67 2.75
C SER A 16 -4.65 -24.28 2.55
N CYS A 17 -4.41 -23.36 3.48
CA CYS A 17 -4.65 -21.95 3.24
C CYS A 17 -3.85 -21.56 2.00
N VAL A 18 -4.51 -21.46 0.85
CA VAL A 18 -3.95 -20.78 -0.30
C VAL A 18 -3.84 -19.33 0.13
N SER A 19 -2.67 -18.95 0.63
CA SER A 19 -2.29 -17.56 0.79
C SER A 19 -2.26 -16.99 -0.62
N THR A 20 -3.40 -16.44 -1.06
CA THR A 20 -3.48 -15.71 -2.32
C THR A 20 -2.51 -14.55 -2.20
N LYS A 21 -1.36 -14.70 -2.84
CA LYS A 21 -0.36 -13.65 -2.98
C LYS A 21 -1.08 -12.38 -3.46
N SER A 22 -1.06 -11.32 -2.66
CA SER A 22 -1.65 -10.05 -3.09
C SER A 22 -0.92 -9.60 -4.35
N THR A 23 -1.69 -9.15 -5.33
CA THR A 23 -1.17 -8.62 -6.57
C THR A 23 -1.68 -7.21 -6.67
N ILE A 24 -0.78 -6.25 -6.51
CA ILE A 24 -1.07 -4.83 -6.71
C ILE A 24 -1.65 -4.65 -8.12
N LYS A 25 -2.84 -4.05 -8.20
CA LYS A 25 -3.64 -3.95 -9.43
C LYS A 25 -3.43 -2.63 -10.18
N ASN A 26 -2.79 -1.65 -9.53
CA ASN A 26 -2.60 -0.29 -10.06
C ASN A 26 -1.11 0.07 -10.26
N ILE A 27 -0.25 -0.93 -10.54
CA ILE A 27 1.11 -0.68 -11.02
C ILE A 27 1.04 -0.10 -12.42
N ASP A 28 1.77 0.98 -12.67
CA ASP A 28 1.95 1.57 -13.99
C ASP A 28 3.41 2.00 -14.19
N ASP A 29 4.13 1.23 -14.99
CA ASP A 29 5.54 1.49 -15.32
C ASP A 29 5.73 2.74 -16.19
N ASN A 30 4.68 3.16 -16.90
CA ASN A 30 4.68 4.35 -17.75
C ASN A 30 4.33 5.63 -16.98
N ALA A 31 3.89 5.50 -15.72
CA ALA A 31 3.58 6.65 -14.88
C ALA A 31 4.77 7.63 -14.81
N PRO A 32 4.51 8.95 -14.87
CA PRO A 32 5.56 9.95 -14.83
C PRO A 32 6.33 9.88 -13.52
N VAL A 33 7.63 10.15 -13.57
CA VAL A 33 8.43 10.27 -12.35
C VAL A 33 7.93 11.47 -11.55
N PRO A 34 7.61 11.30 -10.25
CA PRO A 34 7.12 12.38 -9.41
C PRO A 34 8.09 13.55 -9.37
N LYS A 35 7.58 14.77 -9.55
CA LYS A 35 8.35 16.00 -9.26
C LYS A 35 8.28 16.28 -7.76
N MET A 36 9.28 16.99 -7.24
CA MET A 36 9.34 17.36 -5.83
C MET A 36 9.55 18.84 -5.62
N LYS A 37 8.99 19.35 -4.53
CA LYS A 37 9.25 20.67 -3.97
C LYS A 37 9.28 20.55 -2.44
N ASP A 38 10.26 21.17 -1.79
CA ASP A 38 10.38 21.20 -0.32
C ASP A 38 10.30 19.81 0.35
N ASN A 39 10.90 18.80 -0.28
CA ASN A 39 10.89 17.39 0.14
C ASN A 39 9.48 16.76 0.27
N ALA A 40 8.54 17.21 -0.56
CA ALA A 40 7.24 16.58 -0.79
C ALA A 40 6.99 16.38 -2.30
N PHE A 41 6.14 15.42 -2.67
CA PHE A 41 5.74 15.24 -4.07
C PHE A 41 4.80 16.35 -4.52
N ILE A 42 4.96 16.78 -5.77
CA ILE A 42 4.01 17.66 -6.45
C ILE A 42 2.92 16.77 -7.06
N ILE A 43 1.74 16.81 -6.46
CA ILE A 43 0.55 16.06 -6.90
C ILE A 43 -0.43 17.06 -7.49
N THR A 44 -0.99 16.75 -8.66
CA THR A 44 -1.89 17.66 -9.39
C THR A 44 -3.25 17.07 -9.69
N GLU A 45 -3.42 15.76 -9.45
CA GLU A 45 -4.62 15.02 -9.80
C GLU A 45 -5.24 14.35 -8.58
N PHE A 46 -6.56 14.20 -8.61
CA PHE A 46 -7.36 13.55 -7.59
C PHE A 46 -7.89 12.23 -8.14
N SER A 47 -7.78 11.15 -7.35
CA SER A 47 -8.34 9.86 -7.72
C SER A 47 -9.87 9.94 -7.77
N LYS A 48 -10.45 9.29 -8.78
CA LYS A 48 -11.89 8.99 -8.84
C LYS A 48 -12.22 7.60 -8.29
N ASP A 49 -11.21 6.77 -8.08
CA ASP A 49 -11.35 5.42 -7.54
C ASP A 49 -11.35 5.47 -6.00
N PRO A 50 -12.46 5.07 -5.34
CA PRO A 50 -12.55 5.04 -3.88
C PRO A 50 -11.61 4.01 -3.23
N LYS A 51 -11.00 3.09 -3.99
CA LYS A 51 -10.02 2.12 -3.49
C LYS A 51 -8.60 2.66 -3.45
N TYR A 52 -8.30 3.68 -4.26
CA TYR A 52 -6.95 4.21 -4.39
C TYR A 52 -6.40 4.69 -3.04
N GLY A 53 -5.33 4.03 -2.58
CA GLY A 53 -4.70 4.25 -1.28
C GLY A 53 -5.45 3.65 -0.09
N TYR A 54 -6.69 3.18 -0.24
CA TYR A 54 -7.52 2.63 0.85
C TYR A 54 -7.65 1.10 0.82
N ASP A 55 -7.21 0.46 -0.26
CA ASP A 55 -7.24 -0.98 -0.46
C ASP A 55 -5.80 -1.50 -0.66
N PRO A 56 -5.41 -2.62 -0.03
CA PRO A 56 -4.07 -3.18 -0.18
C PRO A 56 -3.73 -3.60 -1.62
N ASP A 57 -4.71 -3.89 -2.47
CA ASP A 57 -4.49 -4.18 -3.89
C ASP A 57 -4.44 -2.90 -4.75
N TYR A 58 -4.80 -1.75 -4.19
CA TYR A 58 -4.74 -0.43 -4.85
C TYR A 58 -3.94 0.59 -4.01
N PRO A 59 -2.71 0.27 -3.55
CA PRO A 59 -1.89 1.17 -2.76
C PRO A 59 -1.45 2.38 -3.58
N VAL A 60 -0.93 3.39 -2.88
CA VAL A 60 -0.21 4.50 -3.53
C VAL A 60 1.18 4.02 -3.88
N ASN A 61 1.47 3.89 -5.17
CA ASN A 61 2.76 3.44 -5.70
C ASN A 61 3.74 4.64 -5.80
N VAL A 62 4.62 4.79 -4.81
CA VAL A 62 5.46 5.97 -4.59
C VAL A 62 6.94 5.77 -4.98
N PHE A 63 7.24 4.80 -5.84
CA PHE A 63 8.63 4.57 -6.26
C PHE A 63 9.27 5.82 -6.88
N TYR A 64 10.45 6.20 -6.37
CA TYR A 64 11.22 7.33 -6.86
C TYR A 64 12.73 7.04 -6.76
N HIS A 65 13.39 6.93 -7.93
CA HIS A 65 14.78 6.52 -8.17
C HIS A 65 15.18 5.13 -7.65
N ASN A 66 14.99 4.85 -6.37
CA ASN A 66 15.30 3.56 -5.76
C ASN A 66 14.42 3.31 -4.51
N SER A 67 14.47 2.08 -4.01
CA SER A 67 13.78 1.59 -2.82
C SER A 67 14.71 1.47 -1.59
N LYS A 68 15.95 1.97 -1.64
CA LYS A 68 16.95 1.79 -0.55
C LYS A 68 16.61 2.57 0.72
N ASN A 69 15.84 3.64 0.61
CA ASN A 69 15.33 4.37 1.76
C ASN A 69 13.83 4.12 1.86
N GLU A 70 13.47 3.20 2.75
CA GLU A 70 12.15 2.59 2.80
C GLU A 70 11.04 3.58 3.16
N THR A 71 11.32 4.68 3.86
CA THR A 71 10.25 5.56 4.38
C THR A 71 10.17 6.89 3.66
N VAL A 72 11.27 7.40 3.10
CA VAL A 72 11.34 8.80 2.61
C VAL A 72 10.31 9.10 1.53
N ASN A 73 10.06 8.19 0.59
CA ASN A 73 9.09 8.43 -0.49
C ASN A 73 7.65 8.36 0.00
N ALA A 74 7.34 7.48 0.95
CA ALA A 74 6.04 7.45 1.60
C ALA A 74 5.77 8.76 2.35
N GLU A 75 6.76 9.26 3.11
CA GLU A 75 6.63 10.54 3.81
C GLU A 75 6.51 11.72 2.84
N ARG A 76 7.26 11.74 1.73
CA ARG A 76 7.16 12.77 0.69
C ARG A 76 5.76 12.87 0.10
N TYR A 77 5.12 11.72 -0.13
CA TYR A 77 3.74 11.66 -0.56
C TYR A 77 2.79 12.17 0.53
N LEU A 78 2.91 11.64 1.76
CA LEU A 78 2.02 12.03 2.87
C LEU A 78 2.14 13.53 3.20
N ARG A 79 3.34 14.12 3.15
CA ARG A 79 3.54 15.56 3.37
C ARG A 79 2.84 16.46 2.35
N ALA A 80 2.48 15.93 1.18
CA ALA A 80 1.74 16.66 0.15
C ALA A 80 0.22 16.66 0.41
N LEU A 81 -0.28 15.77 1.28
CA LEU A 81 -1.71 15.63 1.55
C LEU A 81 -2.18 16.56 2.68
N SER A 82 -3.49 16.77 2.70
CA SER A 82 -4.23 17.43 3.77
C SER A 82 -5.51 16.66 4.10
N GLY A 83 -6.20 17.04 5.17
CA GLY A 83 -7.59 16.66 5.38
C GLY A 83 -8.51 17.23 4.27
N PRO A 84 -9.78 16.81 4.24
CA PRO A 84 -10.74 17.18 3.18
C PRO A 84 -10.94 18.69 3.00
N ASN A 85 -10.73 19.48 4.05
CA ASN A 85 -10.90 20.94 4.03
C ASN A 85 -9.57 21.69 4.10
N GLY A 86 -8.44 21.00 3.89
CA GLY A 86 -7.10 21.59 3.98
C GLY A 86 -6.45 21.47 5.36
N GLU A 87 -6.99 20.63 6.25
CA GLU A 87 -6.44 20.42 7.58
C GLU A 87 -5.02 19.84 7.51
N LYS A 88 -4.13 20.31 8.39
CA LYS A 88 -2.81 19.68 8.55
C LYS A 88 -3.00 18.25 9.03
N ILE A 89 -2.46 17.29 8.28
CA ILE A 89 -2.47 15.89 8.68
C ILE A 89 -1.23 15.54 9.52
N PHE A 90 -1.40 14.49 10.31
CA PHE A 90 -0.35 13.76 10.99
C PHE A 90 -0.39 12.33 10.50
N PHE A 91 0.77 11.69 10.43
CA PHE A 91 0.86 10.32 9.95
C PHE A 91 1.89 9.51 10.72
N LYS A 92 1.63 8.21 10.86
CA LYS A 92 2.57 7.23 11.41
C LYS A 92 2.41 5.91 10.67
N LYS A 93 3.51 5.22 10.39
CA LYS A 93 3.47 3.83 9.93
C LYS A 93 2.97 2.98 11.09
N VAL A 94 1.88 2.23 10.89
CA VAL A 94 1.25 1.40 11.94
C VAL A 94 1.43 -0.08 11.71
N ASP A 95 1.64 -0.49 10.46
CA ASP A 95 1.81 -1.88 10.11
C ASP A 95 2.50 -2.00 8.73
N THR A 96 2.83 -3.22 8.34
CA THR A 96 3.33 -3.58 7.02
C THR A 96 2.62 -4.86 6.59
N CYS A 97 1.91 -4.79 5.48
CA CYS A 97 1.05 -5.87 5.01
C CYS A 97 1.39 -6.29 3.59
N CYS A 98 0.71 -7.38 3.21
CA CYS A 98 0.56 -7.89 1.86
C CYS A 98 1.89 -8.05 1.11
N PRO A 99 2.62 -9.15 1.35
CA PRO A 99 3.71 -9.53 0.47
C PRO A 99 3.20 -9.64 -0.98
N PHE A 100 3.90 -9.00 -1.91
CA PHE A 100 3.57 -9.02 -3.34
C PHE A 100 4.86 -9.24 -4.17
N PRO A 101 4.76 -9.82 -5.39
CA PRO A 101 5.92 -9.96 -6.27
C PRO A 101 6.38 -8.58 -6.74
N SER A 102 7.68 -8.28 -6.62
CA SER A 102 8.25 -7.02 -7.11
C SER A 102 9.50 -7.28 -7.93
N LYS A 103 9.61 -6.63 -9.09
CA LYS A 103 10.83 -6.66 -9.91
C LYS A 103 11.87 -5.61 -9.47
N ARG A 104 11.47 -4.71 -8.57
CA ARG A 104 12.26 -3.56 -8.08
C ARG A 104 12.75 -3.75 -6.63
N SER A 105 12.55 -4.95 -6.10
CA SER A 105 13.13 -5.40 -4.84
C SER A 105 14.21 -6.44 -5.12
N ASP A 106 15.35 -6.33 -4.45
CA ASP A 106 16.46 -7.29 -4.56
C ASP A 106 16.03 -8.71 -4.14
N MET A 107 15.00 -8.83 -3.31
CA MET A 107 14.44 -10.10 -2.85
C MET A 107 13.38 -10.69 -3.81
N GLY A 108 13.03 -9.99 -4.90
CA GLY A 108 11.95 -10.39 -5.82
C GLY A 108 10.53 -10.26 -5.24
N ALA A 109 10.42 -9.69 -4.04
CA ALA A 109 9.16 -9.45 -3.35
C ALA A 109 9.23 -8.13 -2.56
N GLY A 110 8.10 -7.45 -2.46
CA GLY A 110 7.94 -6.25 -1.64
C GLY A 110 6.79 -6.42 -0.65
N PHE A 111 6.65 -5.44 0.23
CA PHE A 111 5.52 -5.31 1.16
C PHE A 111 4.87 -3.93 1.00
N VAL A 112 3.59 -3.86 1.31
CA VAL A 112 2.82 -2.63 1.33
C VAL A 112 2.80 -2.09 2.75
N ASP A 113 3.20 -0.84 2.94
CA ASP A 113 3.17 -0.19 4.23
C ASP A 113 1.77 0.36 4.54
N ILE A 114 1.34 0.22 5.79
CA ILE A 114 0.08 0.82 6.26
C ILE A 114 0.42 2.05 7.12
N TYR A 115 -0.04 3.21 6.67
CA TYR A 115 0.05 4.47 7.39
C TYR A 115 -1.30 4.86 7.97
N GLU A 116 -1.31 5.19 9.26
CA GLU A 116 -2.44 5.88 9.86
C GLU A 116 -2.32 7.38 9.59
N VAL A 117 -3.37 7.98 9.03
CA VAL A 117 -3.48 9.41 8.74
C VAL A 117 -4.57 10.03 9.60
N THR A 118 -4.23 11.10 10.31
CA THR A 118 -5.13 11.82 11.20
C THR A 118 -5.08 13.33 11.02
N TRP A 119 -6.15 14.03 11.39
CA TRP A 119 -6.21 15.49 11.43
C TRP A 119 -7.19 15.97 12.50
N VAL A 120 -7.11 17.25 12.87
CA VAL A 120 -8.00 17.84 13.88
C VAL A 120 -9.45 17.78 13.40
N GLY A 121 -10.35 17.27 14.24
CA GLY A 121 -11.77 17.12 13.91
C GLY A 121 -12.14 15.86 13.12
N GLN A 122 -11.17 14.97 12.86
CA GLN A 122 -11.43 13.68 12.21
C GLN A 122 -12.28 12.78 13.12
N LYS A 123 -13.39 12.25 12.58
CA LYS A 123 -14.29 11.34 13.32
C LYS A 123 -13.86 9.88 13.29
N LYS A 124 -13.20 9.46 12.21
CA LYS A 124 -12.76 8.08 11.99
C LYS A 124 -11.32 8.08 11.51
N ARG A 125 -10.49 7.26 12.13
CA ARG A 125 -9.12 6.98 11.68
C ARG A 125 -9.13 6.61 10.19
N THR A 126 -8.17 7.15 9.44
CA THR A 126 -7.95 6.84 8.03
C THR A 126 -6.67 6.02 7.90
N LEU A 127 -6.72 4.94 7.12
CA LEU A 127 -5.54 4.13 6.79
C LEU A 127 -5.21 4.32 5.32
N LEU A 128 -3.93 4.52 5.02
CA LEU A 128 -3.41 4.53 3.67
C LEU A 128 -2.40 3.39 3.46
N TYR A 129 -2.57 2.67 2.36
CA TYR A 129 -1.69 1.63 1.87
C TYR A 129 -0.69 2.27 0.89
N ILE A 130 0.60 2.15 1.17
CA ILE A 130 1.66 2.77 0.38
C ILE A 130 2.69 1.72 -0.03
N ASN A 131 2.99 1.68 -1.32
CA ASN A 131 3.98 0.81 -1.89
C ASN A 131 5.18 1.63 -2.39
N ILE A 132 6.37 1.37 -1.87
CA ILE A 132 7.59 2.08 -2.23
C ILE A 132 8.35 1.48 -3.40
N TYR A 133 8.01 0.25 -3.82
CA TYR A 133 8.79 -0.53 -4.77
C TYR A 133 8.37 -0.28 -6.21
N GLU A 134 7.08 -0.07 -6.48
CA GLU A 134 6.56 0.01 -7.84
C GLU A 134 6.12 1.43 -8.22
N LYS A 135 6.07 1.68 -9.53
CA LYS A 135 5.56 2.92 -10.09
C LYS A 135 4.05 2.86 -10.24
N GLY A 136 3.41 4.03 -10.18
CA GLY A 136 2.01 4.21 -10.53
C GLY A 136 1.66 5.68 -10.56
N ALA A 137 0.44 6.00 -11.00
CA ALA A 137 -0.08 7.35 -10.89
C ALA A 137 -0.12 7.77 -9.41
N ILE A 138 0.46 8.92 -9.08
CA ILE A 138 0.41 9.51 -7.74
C ILE A 138 -0.71 10.55 -7.71
N LEU A 139 -1.78 10.21 -7.00
CA LEU A 139 -3.03 10.96 -6.96
C LEU A 139 -3.40 11.27 -5.51
N VAL A 140 -4.29 12.23 -5.29
CA VAL A 140 -4.92 12.43 -3.98
C VAL A 140 -6.03 11.40 -3.78
N PRO A 141 -6.06 10.64 -2.67
CA PRO A 141 -7.13 9.69 -2.38
C PRO A 141 -8.47 10.40 -2.17
N VAL A 142 -9.57 9.72 -2.52
CA VAL A 142 -10.92 10.26 -2.38
C VAL A 142 -11.19 10.67 -0.93
N GLY A 143 -11.57 11.93 -0.72
CA GLY A 143 -11.87 12.47 0.61
C GLY A 143 -10.67 13.06 1.36
N LEU A 144 -9.48 13.09 0.75
CA LEU A 144 -8.34 13.89 1.21
C LEU A 144 -8.13 15.10 0.30
N GLY A 145 -7.33 16.06 0.78
CA GLY A 145 -6.96 17.26 0.04
C GLY A 145 -5.45 17.34 -0.22
N LEU A 146 -5.04 18.45 -0.83
CA LEU A 146 -3.64 18.84 -0.96
C LEU A 146 -3.29 19.90 0.09
N LYS A 147 -2.09 19.75 0.64
CA LYS A 147 -1.48 20.79 1.45
C LYS A 147 -1.27 22.05 0.59
N LYS A 148 -1.84 23.16 1.04
CA LYS A 148 -1.66 24.49 0.44
C LYS A 148 -0.33 25.11 0.85
#